data_AF-A0A6J6V8I9-F1
#
_entry.id   AF-A0A6J6V8I9-F1
#
_cell.length_a   1.000
_cell.length_b   1.000
_cell.length_c   1.000
_cell.angle_alpha   90.00
_cell.angle_beta   90.00
_cell.angle_gamma   90.00
#
_symmetry.space_group_name_H-M   'P 1'
#
loop_
_entity.id
_entity.type
_entity.pdbx_description
1 polymer ?
#
loop_
_entity_poly.entity_id
_entity_poly.type
_entity_poly.pdbx_seq_one_letter_code
_entity_poly.pdbx_strand_id
1 'polypeptide(L)'
;MHHLDDERLLALALADLQWHLGIDVQPTHVRLTRWVESFPQYRPGHSERIDWLERTLGAVAPGIAIAGASYRGIGIPACIASAQHAASQTLNALGS
;
A
#
# COMPACT_ATOMS: atom_id res chain seq x y z
N MET A 1 -13.93 -2.15 10.74
CA MET A 1 -14.47 -3.04 9.70
C MET A 1 -13.86 -4.44 9.71
N HIS A 2 -12.60 -4.63 10.15
CA HIS A 2 -11.99 -5.98 10.23
C HIS A 2 -12.62 -6.93 11.27
N HIS A 3 -13.44 -6.41 12.18
CA HIS A 3 -14.09 -7.18 13.25
C HIS A 3 -15.41 -7.83 12.83
N LEU A 4 -15.93 -7.54 11.64
CA LEU A 4 -17.15 -8.17 11.14
C LEU A 4 -16.80 -9.55 10.56
N ASP A 5 -17.67 -10.52 10.81
CA ASP A 5 -17.62 -11.83 10.16
C ASP A 5 -17.97 -11.73 8.67
N ASP A 6 -17.73 -12.83 7.96
CA ASP A 6 -17.91 -12.90 6.50
C ASP A 6 -19.38 -12.75 6.09
N GLU A 7 -20.30 -13.37 6.84
CA GLU A 7 -21.74 -13.31 6.56
C GLU A 7 -22.26 -11.88 6.65
N ARG A 8 -21.86 -11.14 7.69
CA ARG A 8 -22.27 -9.75 7.87
C ARG A 8 -21.66 -8.85 6.82
N LEU A 9 -20.39 -9.05 6.44
CA LEU A 9 -19.76 -8.29 5.36
C LEU A 9 -20.44 -8.52 4.02
N LEU A 10 -20.76 -9.78 3.69
CA LEU A 10 -21.48 -10.12 2.47
C LEU A 10 -22.89 -9.50 2.45
N ALA A 11 -23.64 -9.60 3.55
CA ALA A 11 -24.98 -9.03 3.64
C ALA A 11 -24.98 -7.52 3.43
N LEU A 12 -24.00 -6.80 3.99
CA LEU A 12 -23.86 -5.35 3.77
C LEU A 12 -23.52 -5.03 2.32
N ALA A 13 -22.59 -5.77 1.71
CA ALA A 13 -22.23 -5.55 0.30
C ALA A 13 -23.42 -5.79 -0.65
N LEU A 14 -24.22 -6.84 -0.42
CA LEU A 14 -25.43 -7.12 -1.21
C LEU A 14 -26.52 -6.06 -0.99
N ALA A 15 -26.71 -5.60 0.25
CA ALA A 15 -27.64 -4.53 0.56
C ALA A 15 -27.25 -3.22 -0.14
N ASP A 16 -25.96 -2.89 -0.20
CA ASP A 16 -25.46 -1.72 -0.92
C ASP A 16 -25.72 -1.81 -2.44
N LEU A 17 -25.60 -3.00 -3.04
CA LEU A 17 -25.94 -3.21 -4.46
C LEU A 17 -27.43 -2.98 -4.72
N GLN A 18 -28.30 -3.53 -3.87
CA GLN A 18 -29.74 -3.32 -3.99
C GLN A 18 -30.10 -1.84 -3.80
N TRP A 19 -29.51 -1.16 -2.82
CA TRP A 19 -29.79 0.24 -2.53
C TRP A 19 -29.36 1.17 -3.67
N HIS A 20 -28.13 1.03 -4.16
CA HIS A 20 -27.57 1.96 -5.14
C HIS A 20 -27.92 1.62 -6.58
N LEU A 21 -28.10 0.33 -6.89
CA LEU A 21 -28.27 -0.15 -8.27
C LEU A 21 -29.65 -0.80 -8.51
N GLY A 22 -30.43 -1.06 -7.46
CA GLY A 22 -31.72 -1.76 -7.57
C GLY A 22 -31.59 -3.25 -7.94
N ILE A 23 -30.39 -3.82 -7.79
CA ILE A 23 -30.08 -5.20 -8.18
C ILE A 23 -30.11 -6.12 -6.96
N ASP A 24 -30.99 -7.11 -6.99
CA ASP A 24 -31.03 -8.20 -6.01
C ASP A 24 -30.16 -9.36 -6.52
N VAL A 25 -28.96 -9.50 -5.94
CA VAL A 25 -27.98 -10.52 -6.35
C VAL A 25 -28.04 -11.71 -5.41
N GLN A 26 -28.22 -12.90 -5.97
CA GLN A 26 -28.06 -14.19 -5.29
C GLN A 26 -26.75 -14.85 -5.77
N PRO A 27 -25.60 -14.60 -5.12
CA PRO A 27 -24.31 -15.05 -5.62
C PRO A 27 -24.17 -16.57 -5.50
N THR A 28 -23.72 -17.23 -6.58
CA THR A 28 -23.40 -18.67 -6.56
C THR A 28 -22.02 -18.95 -5.97
N HIS A 29 -21.13 -17.96 -5.99
CA HIS A 29 -19.78 -18.02 -5.46
C HIS A 29 -19.42 -16.69 -4.82
N VAL A 30 -18.73 -16.75 -3.68
CA VAL A 30 -18.26 -15.58 -2.95
C VAL A 30 -16.80 -15.79 -2.58
N ARG A 31 -15.98 -14.76 -2.79
CA ARG A 31 -14.61 -14.72 -2.27
C ARG A 31 -14.41 -13.41 -1.53
N LEU A 32 -14.15 -13.50 -0.23
CA LEU A 32 -13.84 -12.37 0.63
C LEU A 32 -12.35 -12.37 0.95
N THR A 33 -11.72 -11.21 0.77
CA THR A 33 -10.33 -10.98 1.14
C THR A 33 -10.26 -9.74 2.01
N ARG A 34 -9.62 -9.85 3.18
CA ARG A 34 -9.36 -8.71 4.07
C ARG A 34 -7.95 -8.19 3.81
N TRP A 35 -7.86 -6.89 3.56
CA TRP A 35 -6.59 -6.19 3.42
C TRP A 35 -6.37 -5.31 4.66
N VAL A 36 -5.78 -5.90 5.70
CA VAL A 36 -5.51 -5.22 6.98
C VAL A 36 -4.24 -4.40 6.85
N GLU A 37 -4.29 -3.12 7.23
CA GLU A 37 -3.13 -2.20 7.21
C GLU A 37 -2.41 -2.13 5.85
N SER A 38 -3.11 -2.44 4.76
CA SER A 38 -2.51 -2.64 3.44
C SER A 38 -2.45 -1.38 2.58
N PHE A 39 -3.07 -0.28 3.05
CA PHE A 39 -3.19 0.96 2.29
C PHE A 39 -2.51 2.10 3.05
N PRO A 40 -1.22 2.37 2.77
CA PRO A 40 -0.47 3.44 3.40
C PRO A 40 -1.21 4.78 3.31
N GLN A 41 -1.23 5.52 4.41
CA GLN A 41 -1.89 6.83 4.49
C GLN A 41 -0.83 7.92 4.57
N TYR A 42 -0.65 8.67 3.48
CA TYR A 42 0.28 9.79 3.45
C TYR A 42 -0.38 11.01 4.06
N ARG A 43 0.00 11.32 5.30
CA ARG A 43 -0.50 12.50 6.02
C ARG A 43 0.29 13.75 5.62
N PRO A 44 -0.21 14.97 5.91
CA PRO A 44 0.59 16.18 5.76
C PRO A 44 1.97 16.03 6.43
N GLY A 45 3.04 16.45 5.74
CA GLY A 45 4.42 16.26 6.18
C GLY A 45 5.06 14.92 5.80
N HIS A 46 4.37 14.06 5.04
CA HIS A 46 4.89 12.75 4.64
C HIS A 46 6.15 12.86 3.79
N SER A 47 6.14 13.70 2.76
CA SER A 47 7.30 13.96 1.88
C SER A 47 8.54 14.36 2.67
N GLU A 48 8.39 15.31 3.58
CA GLU A 48 9.47 15.85 4.40
C GLU A 48 10.04 14.79 5.34
N ARG A 49 9.17 13.91 5.85
CA ARG A 49 9.59 12.76 6.67
C ARG A 49 10.37 11.73 5.85
N ILE A 50 9.95 11.46 4.62
CA ILE A 50 10.70 10.56 3.72
C ILE A 50 12.05 11.17 3.34
N ASP A 51 12.09 12.46 3.01
CA ASP A 51 13.34 13.17 2.69
C ASP A 51 14.31 13.19 3.88
N TRP A 52 13.79 13.36 5.10
CA TRP A 52 14.59 13.24 6.32
C TRP A 52 15.12 11.81 6.53
N LEU A 53 14.27 10.80 6.32
CA LEU A 53 14.64 9.39 6.48
C LEU A 53 15.74 8.99 5.50
N GLU A 54 15.57 9.28 4.21
CA GLU A 54 16.55 8.94 3.17
C GLU A 54 17.89 9.63 3.41
N ARG A 55 17.89 10.92 3.79
CA ARG A 55 19.12 11.63 4.15
C ARG A 55 19.81 11.02 5.37
N THR A 56 19.02 10.66 6.39
CA THR A 56 19.55 10.05 7.61
C THR A 56 20.18 8.70 7.31
N LEU A 57 19.49 7.84 6.54
CA LEU A 57 20.01 6.54 6.12
C LEU A 57 21.31 6.68 5.30
N GLY A 58 21.34 7.61 4.35
CA GLY A 58 22.56 7.87 3.57
C GLY A 58 23.77 8.27 4.42
N ALA A 59 23.55 8.94 5.55
CA ALA A 59 24.62 9.35 6.46
C ALA A 59 25.04 8.25 7.44
N VAL A 60 24.08 7.50 8.02
CA VAL A 60 24.35 6.56 9.12
C VAL A 60 24.49 5.11 8.68
N ALA A 61 23.96 4.76 7.51
CA ALA A 61 24.02 3.40 6.95
C ALA A 61 24.17 3.42 5.42
N PRO A 62 25.33 3.86 4.89
CA PRO A 62 25.60 3.85 3.45
C PRO A 62 25.38 2.44 2.88
N GLY A 63 24.54 2.33 1.85
CA GLY A 63 24.15 1.06 1.22
C GLY A 63 22.83 0.47 1.69
N ILE A 64 22.17 1.07 2.69
CA ILE A 64 20.76 0.78 3.00
C ILE A 64 19.88 1.75 2.22
N ALA A 65 19.00 1.21 1.37
CA ALA A 65 17.99 1.97 0.64
C ALA A 65 16.57 1.48 0.95
N ILE A 66 15.58 2.34 0.76
CA ILE A 66 14.16 2.06 1.01
C ILE A 66 13.35 2.12 -0.29
N ALA A 67 12.37 1.24 -0.43
CA ALA A 67 11.50 1.17 -1.60
C ALA A 67 10.11 0.61 -1.24
N GLY A 68 9.11 0.93 -2.05
CA GLY A 68 7.74 0.41 -1.94
C GLY A 68 6.69 1.46 -1.56
N ALA A 69 5.48 0.97 -1.36
CA ALA A 69 4.24 1.76 -1.27
C ALA A 69 4.18 2.70 -0.06
N SER A 70 5.07 2.54 0.93
CA SER A 70 5.10 3.40 2.12
C SER A 70 5.83 4.71 1.91
N TYR A 71 6.56 4.87 0.80
CA TYR A 71 7.50 5.99 0.62
C TYR A 71 6.98 7.00 -0.41
N ARG A 72 7.35 6.86 -1.68
CA ARG A 72 7.14 7.88 -2.73
C ARG A 72 6.04 7.51 -3.73
N GLY A 73 4.93 6.96 -3.25
CA GLY A 73 3.76 6.62 -4.06
C GLY A 73 3.26 5.20 -3.82
N ILE A 74 1.92 5.05 -3.78
CA ILE A 74 1.26 3.77 -3.43
C ILE A 74 1.10 2.87 -4.66
N GLY A 75 0.95 3.46 -5.85
CA GLY A 75 0.68 2.72 -7.08
C GLY A 75 1.84 1.82 -7.52
N ILE A 76 1.51 0.74 -8.21
CA ILE A 76 2.49 -0.22 -8.73
C ILE A 76 3.64 0.45 -9.51
N PRO A 77 3.40 1.42 -10.43
CA PRO A 77 4.49 2.09 -11.14
C PRO A 77 5.44 2.86 -10.21
N ALA A 78 4.91 3.51 -9.17
CA ALA A 78 5.73 4.21 -8.19
C ALA A 78 6.59 3.24 -7.36
N CYS A 79 6.02 2.10 -6.97
CA CYS A 79 6.76 1.03 -6.31
C CYS A 79 7.90 0.51 -7.19
N ILE A 80 7.64 0.25 -8.48
CA ILE A 80 8.67 -0.20 -9.43
C ILE A 80 9.78 0.85 -9.55
N ALA A 81 9.43 2.12 -9.76
CA ALA A 81 10.41 3.20 -9.85
C ALA A 81 11.24 3.32 -8.56
N SER A 82 10.61 3.22 -7.39
CA SER A 82 11.31 3.25 -6.10
C SER A 82 12.26 2.07 -5.93
N ALA A 83 11.89 0.87 -6.39
CA ALA A 83 12.73 -0.31 -6.33
C ALA A 83 13.95 -0.17 -7.25
N GLN A 84 13.77 0.34 -8.47
CA GLN A 84 14.87 0.62 -9.39
C GLN A 84 15.84 1.64 -8.80
N HIS A 85 15.32 2.72 -8.20
CA HIS A 85 16.15 3.72 -7.54
C HIS A 85 16.96 3.13 -6.37
N ALA A 86 16.30 2.40 -5.47
CA ALA A 86 16.94 1.76 -4.32
C ALA A 86 18.00 0.74 -4.75
N ALA A 87 17.74 -0.07 -5.79
CA ALA A 87 18.72 -1.00 -6.33
C ALA A 87 19.98 -0.27 -6.83
N SER A 88 19.81 0.81 -7.62
CA SER A 88 20.93 1.62 -8.09
C SER A 88 21.72 2.26 -6.94
N GLN A 89 21.04 2.78 -5.91
CA GLN A 89 21.70 3.33 -4.72
C GLN A 89 22.55 2.28 -4.00
N THR A 90 22.00 1.09 -3.79
CA THR A 90 22.70 -0.02 -3.11
C THR A 90 23.91 -0.49 -3.91
N LEU A 91 23.78 -0.67 -5.24
CA LEU A 91 24.89 -1.08 -6.10
C LEU A 91 26.03 -0.05 -6.09
N ASN A 92 25.69 1.24 -6.22
CA ASN A 92 26.69 2.31 -6.16
C ASN A 92 27.43 2.34 -4.81
N ALA A 93 26.73 2.09 -3.70
CA ALA A 93 27.35 2.06 -2.37
C ALA A 93 28.31 0.86 -2.19
N LEU A 94 28.10 -0.23 -2.93
CA LEU A 94 28.99 -1.41 -2.94
C LEU A 94 30.19 -1.25 -3.88
N GLY A 95 30.31 -0.12 -4.59
CA GLY A 95 31.40 0.13 -5.54
C GLY A 95 31.33 -0.72 -6.81
N SER A 96 30.13 -1.19 -7.16
CA SER A 96 29.86 -1.96 -8.38
C SER A 96 29.46 -1.06 -9.55
#